data_AF-A0A517M5C4-F1
#
_entry.id   AF-A0A517M5C4-F1
#
_cell.length_a   1.000
_cell.length_b   1.000
_cell.length_c   1.000
_cell.angle_alpha   90.00
_cell.angle_beta   90.00
_cell.angle_gamma   90.00
#
_symmetry.space_group_name_H-M   'P 1'
#
loop_
_entity.id
_entity.type
_entity.pdbx_description
1 polymer ?
#
loop_
_entity_poly.entity_id
_entity_poly.type
_entity_poly.pdbx_seq_one_letter_code
_entity_poly.pdbx_strand_id
1 'polypeptide(L)' 'MIRDNTPELVRKANAAMQQAAADVLVRARQYNTPIVLWRDGKVVEVDPFSEEFDPPPKTPPAAGME' A
#
# COMPACT_ATOMS: atom_id res chain seq x y z
N MET A 1 -14.67 0.62 20.98
CA MET A 1 -14.95 0.65 19.53
C MET A 1 -14.73 2.07 19.03
N ILE A 2 -13.61 2.35 18.38
CA ILE A 2 -13.45 3.61 17.65
C ILE A 2 -14.33 3.48 16.40
N ARG A 3 -15.37 4.30 16.29
CA ARG A 3 -16.18 4.36 15.08
C ARG A 3 -15.33 5.00 13.99
N ASP A 4 -15.04 4.26 12.93
CA ASP A 4 -14.48 4.81 11.69
C ASP A 4 -15.49 5.80 11.10
N ASN A 5 -15.41 7.06 11.52
CA ASN A 5 -16.21 8.18 11.03
C ASN A 5 -15.71 8.69 9.66
N THR A 6 -14.89 7.90 8.96
CA THR A 6 -14.39 8.23 7.63
C THR A 6 -15.56 8.29 6.65
N PRO A 7 -15.78 9.42 5.95
CA PRO A 7 -16.86 9.53 4.97
C PRO A 7 -16.79 8.40 3.94
N GLU A 8 -17.94 7.85 3.53
CA GLU A 8 -18.00 6.70 2.62
C GLU A 8 -17.23 6.95 1.31
N LEU A 9 -17.29 8.18 0.80
CA LEU A 9 -16.54 8.61 -0.38
C LEU A 9 -15.03 8.49 -0.17
N VAL A 10 -14.52 8.92 0.99
CA VAL A 10 -13.09 8.82 1.33
C VAL A 10 -12.66 7.36 1.42
N ARG A 11 -13.51 6.48 1.99
CA ARG A 11 -13.25 5.04 2.02
C ARG A 11 -13.13 4.44 0.61
N LYS A 12 -14.05 4.80 -0.29
CA LYS A 12 -14.00 4.35 -1.70
C LYS A 12 -12.78 4.90 -2.44
N ALA A 13 -12.45 6.17 -2.24
CA ALA A 13 -11.27 6.80 -2.83
C ALA A 13 -9.98 6.09 -2.38
N ASN A 14 -9.84 5.80 -1.08
CA ASN A 14 -8.70 5.07 -0.54
C ASN A 14 -8.61 3.66 -1.13
N ALA A 15 -9.72 2.93 -1.22
CA ALA A 15 -9.75 1.61 -1.83
C ALA A 15 -9.34 1.65 -3.32
N ALA A 16 -9.80 2.65 -4.06
CA ALA A 16 -9.42 2.85 -5.45
C ALA A 16 -7.92 3.16 -5.60
N MET A 17 -7.35 3.99 -4.72
CA MET A 17 -5.90 4.25 -4.72
C MET A 17 -5.08 3.00 -4.39
N GLN A 18 -5.52 2.19 -3.42
CA GLN A 18 -4.85 0.93 -3.09
C GLN A 18 -4.85 -0.04 -4.27
N GLN A 19 -5.99 -0.15 -4.98
CA GLN A 19 -6.09 -0.97 -6.18
C GLN A 19 -5.15 -0.46 -7.29
N ALA A 20 -5.15 0.85 -7.54
CA ALA A 20 -4.28 1.45 -8.56
C ALA A 20 -2.79 1.22 -8.24
N ALA A 21 -2.39 1.34 -6.97
CA ALA A 21 -1.02 1.06 -6.53
C ALA A 21 -0.64 -0.41 -6.78
N ALA A 22 -1.53 -1.36 -6.49
CA ALA A 22 -1.31 -2.77 -6.77
C ALA A 22 -1.15 -3.04 -8.28
N ASP A 23 -1.98 -2.42 -9.12
CA ASP A 23 -1.90 -2.59 -10.58
C ASP A 23 -0.59 -2.02 -11.14
N VAL A 24 -0.13 -0.88 -10.63
CA VAL A 24 1.17 -0.29 -11.01
C VAL A 24 2.32 -1.24 -10.64
N LEU A 25 2.31 -1.79 -9.42
CA LEU A 25 3.34 -2.73 -8.96
C LEU A 25 3.38 -3.99 -9.83
N VAL A 26 2.22 -4.57 -10.16
CA VAL A 26 2.13 -5.75 -11.04
C VAL A 26 2.75 -5.47 -12.40
N ARG A 27 2.43 -4.32 -13.01
CA ARG A 27 2.99 -3.92 -14.30
C ARG A 27 4.49 -3.68 -14.21
N ALA A 28 4.94 -2.99 -13.17
CA ALA A 28 6.36 -2.71 -12.96
C ALA A 28 7.18 -3.99 -12.83
N ARG A 29 6.68 -4.99 -12.08
CA ARG A 29 7.30 -6.32 -11.97
C ARG A 29 7.31 -7.06 -13.31
N GLN A 30 6.23 -7.01 -14.08
CA GLN A 30 6.12 -7.68 -15.38
C GLN A 30 7.19 -7.22 -16.38
N TYR A 31 7.48 -5.92 -16.39
CA TYR A 31 8.45 -5.31 -17.32
C TYR A 31 9.80 -5.00 -16.67
N ASN A 32 10.03 -5.46 -15.43
CA ASN A 32 11.22 -5.17 -14.63
C ASN A 32 11.58 -3.67 -14.63
N THR A 33 10.57 -2.81 -14.47
CA THR A 33 10.68 -1.36 -14.58
C THR A 33 10.70 -0.73 -13.19
N PRO A 34 11.66 0.16 -12.87
CA PRO A 34 11.69 0.89 -11.61
C PRO A 34 10.42 1.70 -11.37
N ILE A 35 9.97 1.74 -10.12
CA ILE A 35 8.84 2.57 -9.68
C ILE A 35 9.39 3.90 -9.19
N VAL A 36 8.84 5.00 -9.70
CA VAL A 36 9.25 6.35 -9.31
C VAL A 36 8.33 6.86 -8.21
N LEU A 37 8.89 7.18 -7.04
CA LEU A 37 8.19 7.72 -5.89
C LEU A 37 8.62 9.16 -5.60
N TRP A 38 7.67 9.96 -5.14
CA TRP A 38 7.95 11.27 -4.57
C TRP A 38 8.02 11.17 -3.04
N ARG A 39 9.20 11.43 -2.46
CA ARG A 39 9.44 11.40 -1.01
C ARG A 39 10.26 12.61 -0.59
N ASP A 40 9.79 13.33 0.42
CA ASP A 40 10.53 14.46 1.02
C ASP A 40 11.01 15.51 0.01
N GLY A 41 10.18 15.81 -1.00
CA GLY A 41 10.50 16.78 -2.05
C GLY A 41 11.48 16.26 -3.12
N LYS A 42 11.77 14.96 -3.13
CA LYS A 42 12.67 14.32 -4.09
C LYS A 42 11.97 13.20 -4.85
N VAL A 43 12.45 12.98 -6.06
CA VAL A 43 12.10 11.83 -6.90
C VAL A 43 13.08 10.70 -6.57
N VAL A 44 12.56 9.53 -6.21
CA VAL A 44 13.34 8.33 -5.86
C VAL A 44 12.86 7.17 -6.71
N GLU A 45 13.80 6.45 -7.32
CA GLU A 45 13.50 5.20 -8.03
C GLU A 45 13.61 4.02 -7.07
N VAL A 46 12.64 3.13 -7.13
CA VAL A 46 12.55 1.96 -6.27
C VAL A 46 12.40 0.72 -7.12
N ASP A 47 13.13 -0.33 -6.74
CA ASP A 47 13.00 -1.65 -7.36
C ASP A 47 11.59 -2.21 -7.12
N PRO A 48 10.86 -2.66 -8.17
CA PRO A 48 9.51 -3.21 -8.01
C PRO A 48 9.44 -4.50 -7.18
N PHE A 49 10.57 -5.12 -6.85
CA PHE A 49 10.70 -6.28 -5.98
C PHE A 49 11.22 -5.93 -4.57
N SER A 50 11.36 -4.64 -4.25
CA SER A 50 11.69 -4.17 -2.89
C SER A 50 10.64 -4.64 -1.88
N GLU A 51 11.09 -5.05 -0.69
CA GLU A 51 10.23 -5.47 0.44
C GLU A 51 9.29 -4.35 0.91
N GLU A 52 9.54 -3.09 0.55
CA GLU A 52 8.68 -1.96 0.90
C GLU A 52 7.29 -2.03 0.26
N PHE A 53 7.13 -2.84 -0.78
CA PHE A 53 5.85 -3.08 -1.44
C PHE A 53 5.13 -4.33 -0.93
N ASP A 54 5.75 -5.10 -0.04
CA ASP A 54 5.13 -6.27 0.53
C ASP A 54 4.07 -5.87 1.56
N PRO A 55 2.94 -6.58 1.61
CA PRO A 55 1.91 -6.30 2.60
C PRO A 55 2.52 -6.47 4.00
N PRO A 56 2.19 -5.59 4.96
CA PRO A 56 2.69 -5.72 6.31
C PRO A 56 2.31 -7.11 6.86
N PRO A 57 3.19 -7.74 7.66
CA PRO A 57 2.87 -9.02 8.25
C PRO A 57 1.56 -8.91 9.02
N LYS A 58 0.62 -9.81 8.73
CA LYS A 58 -0.63 -9.93 9.50
C LYS A 58 -0.24 -10.38 10.90
N THR A 59 0.01 -9.47 11.84
CA THR A 59 0.02 -9.83 13.26
C THR A 59 -1.35 -10.43 13.58
N PRO A 60 -1.44 -11.70 14.02
CA PRO A 60 -2.69 -12.24 14.52
C PRO A 60 -3.20 -11.32 15.65
N PRO A 61 -4.52 -11.08 15.76
CA PRO A 61 -5.03 -10.46 16.98
C PRO A 61 -4.51 -11.27 18.15
N ALA A 62 -3.90 -10.62 19.14
CA ALA A 62 -3.44 -11.25 20.35
C ALA A 62 -4.59 -12.13 20.87
N ALA A 63 -4.39 -13.46 20.79
CA ALA A 63 -5.29 -14.40 21.41
C ALA A 63 -5.40 -13.99 22.88
N GLY A 64 -6.62 -13.71 23.33
CA GLY A 64 -6.89 -13.20 24.65
C GLY A 64 -6.13 -14.01 25.70
N MET A 65 -5.28 -13.34 26.47
CA MET A 65 -4.92 -13.79 27.80
C MET A 65 -6.02 -13.28 28.73
N GLU A 66 -7.03 -14.11 28.95
CA GLU A 66 -7.79 -14.18 30.20
C GLU A 66 -7.99 -15.66 30.56
#